data_AF-A0AAV0P9L8-F1
#
_entry.id   AF-A0AAV0P9L8-F1
#
_cell.length_a   1.000
_cell.length_b   1.000
_cell.length_c   1.000
_cell.angle_alpha   90.00
_cell.angle_beta   90.00
_cell.angle_gamma   90.00
#
_symmetry.space_group_name_H-M   'P 1'
#
loop_
_entity.id
_entity.type
_entity.pdbx_description
1 polymer ?
#
loop_
_entity_poly.entity_id
_entity_poly.type
_entity_poly.pdbx_seq_one_letter_code
_entity_poly.pdbx_strand_id
1 'polypeptide(L)' 'MTNIIVVVVCWAGGVKSCTKVAVDFVSPENVSECLRLTEEFRQLPKNHRAREDKLEIKKMMVYAMEEAVRDLEELTMMKA' A
#
# COMPACT_ATOMS: atom_id res chain seq x y z
N MET A 1 10.42 4.91 2.92
CA MET A 1 9.15 4.75 3.66
C MET A 1 8.20 5.87 3.26
N THR A 2 7.32 5.57 2.32
CA THR A 2 6.67 6.55 1.43
C THR A 2 5.56 7.31 2.14
N ASN A 3 5.82 8.59 2.39
CA ASN A 3 4.80 9.61 2.59
C ASN A 3 4.01 9.76 1.28
N ILE A 4 2.77 9.27 1.22
CA ILE A 4 1.82 9.72 0.20
C ILE A 4 0.51 10.05 0.91
N ILE A 5 0.42 11.33 1.27
CA ILE A 5 -0.81 12.02 1.63
C ILE A 5 -1.57 12.26 0.32
N VAL A 6 -2.84 11.85 0.24
CA VAL A 6 -3.78 12.49 -0.67
C VAL A 6 -5.06 12.84 0.08
N VAL A 7 -5.29 14.14 0.17
CA VAL A 7 -6.46 14.78 0.75
C VAL A 7 -7.66 14.56 -0.17
N VAL A 8 -8.79 14.14 0.40
CA VAL A 8 -10.10 14.26 -0.28
C VAL A 8 -10.98 15.20 0.51
N VAL A 9 -11.24 16.36 -0.07
CA VAL A 9 -12.13 17.41 0.46
C VAL A 9 -13.58 17.00 0.20
N CYS A 10 -14.41 17.03 1.24
CA CYS A 10 -15.86 16.94 1.11
C CYS A 10 -16.48 18.16 1.83
N TRP A 11 -17.02 19.13 1.08
CA TRP A 11 -17.95 20.12 1.64
C TRP A 11 -19.35 19.51 1.57
N ALA A 12 -19.90 19.08 2.71
CA ALA A 12 -21.26 18.56 2.78
C ALA A 12 -22.26 19.73 2.86
N GLY A 13 -22.78 20.15 1.71
CA GLY A 13 -23.76 21.23 1.61
C GLY A 13 -24.30 21.44 0.20
N GLY A 14 -25.17 20.53 -0.28
CA GLY A 14 -26.09 20.78 -1.40
C GLY A 14 -25.71 20.21 -2.78
N VAL A 15 -26.56 19.32 -3.28
CA VAL A 15 -26.90 18.99 -4.70
C VAL A 15 -25.81 19.19 -5.78
N LYS A 16 -24.62 18.57 -5.64
CA LYS A 16 -23.68 18.36 -6.77
C LYS A 16 -23.10 16.94 -6.75
N SER A 17 -22.77 16.39 -7.93
CA SER A 17 -22.22 15.04 -8.07
C SER A 17 -20.96 14.87 -7.23
N CYS A 18 -21.01 13.98 -6.23
CA CYS A 18 -19.85 13.68 -5.39
C CYS A 18 -19.07 12.51 -6.00
N THR A 19 -17.81 12.73 -6.33
CA THR A 19 -16.88 11.63 -6.68
C THR A 19 -16.16 11.19 -5.41
N LYS A 20 -16.45 9.99 -4.93
CA LYS A 20 -15.75 9.40 -3.79
C LYS A 20 -14.43 8.81 -4.28
N VAL A 21 -13.33 9.49 -3.99
CA VAL A 21 -11.98 8.95 -4.18
C VAL A 21 -11.56 8.36 -2.84
N ALA A 22 -11.19 7.08 -2.83
CA ALA A 22 -10.55 6.42 -1.71
C ALA A 22 -9.17 5.98 -2.16
N VAL A 23 -8.19 6.15 -1.28
CA VAL A 23 -6.83 5.66 -1.46
C VAL A 23 -6.56 4.71 -0.31
N ASP A 24 -6.16 3.49 -0.65
CA ASP A 24 -5.81 2.50 0.35
C ASP A 24 -4.34 2.72 0.80
N PHE A 25 -4.11 2.83 2.11
CA PHE A 25 -2.79 3.05 2.70
C PHE A 25 -2.46 1.94 3.69
N VAL A 26 -1.19 1.56 3.76
CA VAL A 26 -0.66 0.60 4.73
C VAL A 26 0.50 1.25 5.49
N SER A 27 0.33 1.45 6.80
CA SER A 27 1.41 1.87 7.67
C SER A 27 2.47 0.76 7.78
N PRO A 28 3.77 1.09 7.88
CA PRO A 28 4.84 0.10 7.94
C PRO A 28 4.68 -0.89 9.11
N GLU A 29 4.12 -0.43 10.24
CA GLU A 29 3.87 -1.26 11.42
C GLU A 29 2.82 -2.35 11.16
N ASN A 30 1.91 -2.10 10.22
CA ASN A 30 0.78 -2.99 9.93
C ASN A 30 1.04 -3.90 8.72
N VAL A 31 2.19 -3.79 8.06
CA VAL A 31 2.52 -4.60 6.86
C VAL A 31 2.43 -6.10 7.15
N SER A 32 2.89 -6.53 8.33
CA SER A 32 2.81 -7.94 8.75
C SER A 32 1.36 -8.45 8.82
N GLU A 33 0.48 -7.67 9.46
CA GLU A 33 -0.92 -8.01 9.61
C GLU A 33 -1.64 -7.99 8.26
N CYS A 34 -1.36 -7.00 7.42
CA CYS A 34 -1.94 -6.91 6.09
C CYS A 34 -1.44 -8.05 5.18
N LEU A 35 -0.21 -8.53 5.35
CA LEU A 35 0.30 -9.71 4.65
C LEU A 35 -0.49 -10.97 5.05
N ARG A 36 -0.72 -11.18 6.35
CA ARG A 36 -1.55 -12.28 6.86
C ARG A 36 -2.95 -12.25 6.26
N LEU A 37 -3.61 -11.09 6.29
CA LEU A 37 -4.95 -10.92 5.70
C LEU A 37 -4.96 -11.21 4.19
N THR A 38 -3.91 -10.82 3.47
CA THR A 38 -3.77 -11.13 2.04
C THR A 38 -3.72 -12.64 1.79
N GLU A 39 -3.09 -13.40 2.68
CA GLU A 39 -3.05 -14.86 2.59
C GLU A 39 -4.41 -15.49 2.92
N GLU A 40 -5.11 -14.99 3.93
CA GLU A 40 -6.47 -15.43 4.26
C GLU A 40 -7.45 -15.14 3.12
N PHE A 41 -7.38 -13.96 2.50
CA PHE A 41 -8.22 -13.59 1.36
C PHE A 41 -7.97 -14.46 0.12
N ARG A 42 -6.75 -14.97 -0.08
CA ARG A 42 -6.44 -15.91 -1.17
C ARG A 42 -7.12 -17.27 -0.98
N GLN A 43 -7.45 -17.64 0.25
CA GLN A 43 -8.19 -18.87 0.55
C GLN A 43 -9.69 -18.74 0.26
N LEU A 44 -10.20 -17.51 0.09
CA LEU A 44 -11.61 -17.28 -0.22
C LEU A 44 -11.99 -17.84 -1.62
N PRO A 45 -13.27 -18.17 -1.86
CA PRO A 45 -13.75 -18.60 -3.17
C PRO A 45 -13.41 -17.60 -4.28
N LYS A 46 -13.21 -18.09 -5.52
CA LYS A 46 -12.77 -17.28 -6.67
C LYS A 46 -13.63 -16.05 -6.95
N ASN A 47 -14.91 -16.09 -6.58
CA ASN A 47 -15.88 -15.02 -6.86
C ASN A 47 -16.09 -14.07 -5.66
N HIS A 48 -15.29 -14.21 -4.60
CA HIS A 48 -15.44 -13.37 -3.42
C HIS A 48 -14.73 -12.02 -3.63
N ARG A 49 -15.45 -10.90 -3.51
CA ARG A 49 -14.91 -9.54 -3.73
C ARG A 49 -13.65 -9.24 -2.89
N ALA A 50 -13.55 -9.79 -1.68
CA ALA A 50 -12.39 -9.58 -0.81
C ALA A 50 -11.14 -10.36 -1.24
N ARG A 51 -11.25 -11.31 -2.19
CA ARG A 51 -10.11 -12.08 -2.72
C ARG A 51 -9.20 -11.26 -3.63
N GLU A 52 -9.72 -10.19 -4.23
CA GLU A 52 -8.92 -9.29 -5.06
C GLU A 52 -7.79 -8.65 -4.24
N ASP A 53 -6.57 -8.72 -4.77
CA ASP A 53 -5.40 -8.10 -4.16
C ASP A 53 -5.43 -6.59 -4.43
N LYS A 54 -6.06 -5.85 -3.53
CA LYS A 54 -6.27 -4.39 -3.66
C LYS A 54 -5.07 -3.56 -3.21
N LEU A 55 -4.33 -4.06 -2.22
CA LEU A 55 -3.22 -3.35 -1.59
C LEU A 55 -1.88 -3.62 -2.30
N GLU A 56 -1.76 -4.71 -3.07
CA GLU A 56 -0.52 -5.13 -3.72
C GLU A 56 0.69 -5.18 -2.75
N ILE A 57 0.50 -5.64 -1.50
CA ILE A 57 1.50 -5.53 -0.42
C ILE A 57 2.86 -6.13 -0.81
N LYS A 58 2.85 -7.24 -1.55
CA LYS A 58 4.08 -7.89 -2.01
C LYS A 58 4.92 -6.98 -2.90
N LYS A 59 4.28 -6.18 -3.74
CA LYS A 59 4.94 -5.20 -4.60
C LYS A 59 5.56 -4.08 -3.78
N MET A 60 4.85 -3.59 -2.76
CA MET A 60 5.40 -2.62 -1.81
C MET A 60 6.64 -3.17 -1.09
N MET A 61 6.63 -4.44 -0.70
CA MET A 61 7.79 -5.10 -0.07
C MET A 61 8.99 -5.18 -1.03
N VAL A 62 8.77 -5.57 -2.29
CA VAL A 62 9.86 -5.62 -3.29
C VAL A 62 10.48 -4.24 -3.49
N TYR A 63 9.67 -3.19 -3.67
CA TYR A 63 10.20 -1.83 -3.78
C TYR A 63 10.97 -1.39 -2.53
N ALA A 64 10.49 -1.73 -1.34
CA ALA A 64 11.21 -1.41 -0.10
C ALA A 64 12.55 -2.15 0.00
N MET A 65 12.63 -3.39 -0.50
CA MET A 65 13.87 -4.15 -0.57
C MET A 65 14.84 -3.57 -1.61
N GLU A 66 14.36 -3.23 -2.79
CA GLU A 66 15.16 -2.58 -3.84
C GLU A 66 15.76 -1.26 -3.34
N GLU A 67 14.95 -0.46 -2.62
CA GLU A 67 15.40 0.78 -1.98
C GLU A 67 16.53 0.50 -0.97
N ALA A 68 16.33 -0.46 -0.07
CA ALA A 68 17.31 -0.80 0.95
C ALA A 68 18.62 -1.35 0.36
N VAL A 69 18.54 -2.09 -0.75
CA VAL A 69 19.73 -2.56 -1.48
C VAL A 69 20.48 -1.37 -2.08
N ARG A 70 19.79 -0.43 -2.73
CA ARG A 70 20.41 0.76 -3.29
C ARG A 70 21.09 1.62 -2.23
N ASP A 71 20.42 1.84 -1.09
CA ASP A 71 20.99 2.59 0.04
C ASP A 71 22.27 1.92 0.56
N LEU A 72 22.27 0.59 0.64
CA LEU A 72 23.45 -0.17 1.05
C LEU A 72 24.58 -0.06 0.03
N GLU A 73 24.29 -0.18 -1.26
CA GLU A 73 25.26 -0.02 -2.34
C GLU A 73 25.91 1.36 -2.29
N GLU A 74 25.13 2.43 -2.17
CA GLU A 74 25.65 3.80 -2.01
C GLU A 74 26.58 3.92 -0.80
N LEU A 75 26.20 3.37 0.36
CA LEU A 75 27.04 3.36 1.55
C LEU A 75 28.34 2.57 1.37
N THR A 76 28.31 1.49 0.58
CA THR A 76 29.53 0.72 0.28
C THR A 76 30.44 1.44 -0.71
N MET A 77 29.88 2.17 -1.69
CA MET A 77 30.63 2.98 -2.65
C MET A 77 31.21 4.25 -2.03
N MET A 78 30.57 4.81 -1.00
CA MET A 78 31.12 5.91 -0.20
C MET A 78 32.26 5.50 0.73
N LYS A 79 32.42 4.20 1.00
CA LYS A 79 33.49 3.65 1.85
C LYS A 79 34.71 3.14 1.06
N ALA A 80 34.70 3.27 -0.26
CA ALA A 80 35.79 2.86 -1.15
C ALA A 80 36.70 4.03 -1.54
#